data_AF-A0A1I7UFH7-F1
#
_entry.id   AF-A0A1I7UFH7-F1
#
_cell.length_a   1.000
_cell.length_b   1.000
_cell.length_c   1.000
_cell.angle_alpha   90.00
_cell.angle_beta   90.00
_cell.angle_gamma   90.00
#
_symmetry.space_group_name_H-M   'P 1'
#
loop_
_entity.id
_entity.type
_entity.pdbx_description
1 polymer ?
#
loop_
_entity_poly.entity_id
_entity_poly.type
_entity_poly.pdbx_seq_one_letter_code
_entity_poly.pdbx_strand_id
1 'polypeptide(L)'
;MIDIRDNPEMTRFGISNLKAFPNIWAGFLFVNLENNHPKFCLTTEEMMVFLESKVIFVNLHAKFCEVSEDMCRFSTMRELPNNCDQVSGTVIIGSGDEKYVHKLSRMTTLFGTLTIRNTILKDLNFLSSLIYIASLDGIYH
;
A
#
# COMPACT_ATOMS: atom_id res chain seq x y z
N MET A 1 7.92 19.38 6.14
CA MET A 1 6.55 19.28 5.61
C MET A 1 6.62 19.40 4.09
N ILE A 2 5.90 18.55 3.38
CA ILE A 2 5.68 18.63 1.93
C ILE A 2 4.18 18.93 1.75
N ASP A 3 3.84 20.03 1.08
CA ASP A 3 2.45 20.44 0.85
C ASP A 3 2.22 20.62 -0.64
N ILE A 4 1.44 19.73 -1.24
CA ILE A 4 1.14 19.68 -2.67
C ILE A 4 -0.37 19.66 -2.82
N ARG A 5 -0.92 20.82 -3.15
CA ARG A 5 -2.35 21.00 -3.29
C ARG A 5 -2.76 21.92 -4.41
N ASP A 6 -3.99 21.72 -4.88
CA ASP A 6 -4.66 22.56 -5.88
C ASP A 6 -3.92 22.65 -7.22
N ASN A 7 -3.25 21.56 -7.64
CA ASN A 7 -2.55 21.47 -8.92
C ASN A 7 -3.41 20.69 -9.95
N PRO A 8 -4.25 21.37 -10.76
CA PRO A 8 -5.21 20.70 -11.64
C PRO A 8 -4.57 19.92 -12.78
N GLU A 9 -3.34 20.26 -13.17
CA GLU A 9 -2.59 19.58 -14.24
C GLU A 9 -1.65 18.48 -13.72
N MET A 10 -1.46 18.37 -12.40
CA MET A 10 -0.52 17.41 -11.81
C MET A 10 -1.12 16.00 -11.78
N THR A 11 -0.73 15.17 -12.74
CA THR A 11 -1.23 13.78 -12.87
C THR A 11 -0.30 12.72 -12.26
N ARG A 12 0.93 13.07 -11.92
CA ARG A 12 1.94 12.17 -11.33
C ARG A 12 2.74 12.93 -10.28
N PHE A 13 3.30 12.23 -9.30
CA PHE A 13 4.23 12.82 -8.33
C PHE A 13 5.62 13.02 -8.94
N GLY A 14 6.14 12.02 -9.67
CA GLY A 14 7.22 12.22 -10.65
C GLY A 14 8.62 12.30 -10.03
N ILE A 15 8.85 11.65 -8.88
CA ILE A 15 10.14 11.68 -8.18
C ILE A 15 10.85 10.32 -8.18
N SER A 16 10.98 9.71 -9.37
CA SER A 16 11.54 8.36 -9.55
C SER A 16 12.98 8.18 -9.05
N ASN A 17 13.73 9.26 -8.85
CA ASN A 17 15.12 9.21 -8.36
C ASN A 17 15.26 9.35 -6.84
N LEU A 18 14.19 9.73 -6.13
CA LEU A 18 14.24 9.89 -4.68
C LEU A 18 14.22 8.52 -4.01
N LYS A 19 15.29 8.20 -3.27
CA LYS A 19 15.41 6.92 -2.56
C LYS A 19 14.99 7.00 -1.08
N ALA A 20 15.09 8.19 -0.50
CA ALA A 20 14.68 8.47 0.87
C ALA A 20 14.52 9.98 1.02
N PHE A 21 13.66 10.42 1.94
CA PHE A 21 13.66 11.81 2.34
C PHE A 21 14.89 12.10 3.19
N PRO A 22 15.72 13.11 2.86
CA PRO A 22 16.94 13.42 3.60
C PRO A 22 16.63 13.67 5.07
N ASN A 23 17.43 13.05 5.96
CA ASN A 23 17.27 13.04 7.42
C ASN A 23 16.80 14.39 7.98
N ILE A 24 15.52 14.46 8.32
CA ILE A 24 14.94 15.57 9.09
C ILE A 24 15.30 15.27 10.54
N TRP A 25 16.26 16.00 11.10
CA TRP A 25 16.75 15.81 12.46
C TRP A 25 15.57 15.68 13.45
N ALA A 26 15.34 14.44 13.91
CA ALA A 26 14.35 14.03 14.90
C ALA A 26 12.87 14.43 14.66
N GLY A 27 12.51 14.93 13.48
CA GLY A 27 11.17 15.45 13.19
C GLY A 27 10.31 14.50 12.35
N PHE A 28 8.99 14.52 12.58
CA PHE A 28 8.04 13.86 11.69
C PHE A 28 7.99 14.56 10.33
N LEU A 29 8.03 13.79 9.24
CA LEU A 29 7.79 14.32 7.89
C LEU A 29 6.30 14.28 7.60
N PHE A 30 5.65 15.44 7.70
CA PHE A 30 4.27 15.62 7.27
C PHE A 30 4.17 15.81 5.76
N VAL A 31 3.23 15.12 5.12
CA VAL A 31 2.94 15.21 3.68
C VAL A 31 1.45 15.49 3.48
N ASN A 32 1.13 16.50 2.67
CA ASN A 32 -0.22 16.80 2.22
C ASN A 32 -0.29 16.64 0.70
N LEU A 33 -1.14 15.72 0.21
CA LEU A 33 -1.48 15.55 -1.19
C LEU A 33 -2.99 15.78 -1.31
N GLU A 34 -3.42 16.93 -1.80
CA GLU A 34 -4.83 17.35 -1.71
C GLU A 34 -5.29 18.07 -2.96
N ASN A 35 -6.49 17.77 -3.46
CA ASN A 35 -7.10 18.50 -4.59
C ASN A 35 -6.19 18.71 -5.83
N ASN A 36 -5.30 17.76 -6.11
CA ASN A 36 -4.54 17.72 -7.37
C ASN A 36 -5.44 17.14 -8.48
N HIS A 37 -4.92 16.98 -9.70
CA HIS A 37 -5.71 16.44 -10.82
C HIS A 37 -6.47 15.17 -10.40
N PRO A 38 -7.73 14.95 -10.83
CA PRO A 38 -8.48 13.69 -10.58
C PRO A 38 -7.80 12.38 -11.06
N LYS A 39 -6.72 12.49 -11.83
CA LYS A 39 -5.91 11.38 -12.33
C LYS A 39 -4.56 11.27 -11.61
N PHE A 40 -4.28 12.16 -10.66
CA PHE A 40 -3.10 12.10 -9.80
C PHE A 40 -2.97 10.72 -9.19
N CYS A 41 -1.78 10.14 -9.31
CA CYS A 41 -1.48 8.85 -8.75
C CYS A 41 -0.03 8.75 -8.31
N LEU A 42 0.21 7.79 -7.42
CA LEU A 42 1.51 7.39 -6.90
C LEU A 42 1.87 6.02 -7.45
N THR A 43 3.13 5.81 -7.84
CA THR A 43 3.60 4.45 -8.12
C THR A 43 3.80 3.69 -6.79
N THR A 44 3.90 2.36 -6.88
CA THR A 44 4.20 1.51 -5.72
C THR A 44 5.58 1.81 -5.14
N GLU A 45 6.53 2.20 -5.98
CA GLU A 45 7.89 2.60 -5.59
C GLU A 45 7.88 3.95 -4.84
N GLU A 46 7.14 4.94 -5.34
CA GLU A 46 6.96 6.23 -4.64
C GLU A 46 6.31 6.02 -3.26
N MET A 47 5.32 5.12 -3.18
CA MET A 47 4.70 4.74 -1.91
C MET A 47 5.67 4.03 -0.95
N MET A 48 6.55 3.17 -1.46
CA MET A 48 7.59 2.53 -0.62
C MET A 48 8.51 3.58 0.02
N VAL A 49 8.91 4.61 -0.73
CA VAL A 49 9.75 5.70 -0.17
C VAL A 49 9.03 6.41 0.98
N PHE A 50 7.72 6.66 0.85
CA PHE A 50 6.91 7.24 1.92
C PHE A 50 6.82 6.32 3.15
N LEU A 51 6.57 5.03 2.95
CA LEU A 51 6.45 4.02 4.01
C LEU A 51 7.77 3.85 4.78
N GLU A 52 8.89 3.70 4.06
CA GLU A 52 10.22 3.54 4.66
C GLU A 52 10.68 4.81 5.39
N SER A 53 10.29 5.97 4.88
CA SER A 53 10.55 7.26 5.52
C SER A 53 9.58 7.60 6.65
N LYS A 54 8.60 6.72 6.94
CA LYS A 54 7.61 6.85 8.02
C LYS A 54 6.91 8.22 8.00
N VAL A 55 6.50 8.66 6.81
CA VAL A 55 5.81 9.94 6.66
C VAL A 55 4.43 9.91 7.31
N ILE A 56 3.96 11.07 7.76
CA ILE A 56 2.60 11.26 8.28
C ILE A 56 1.80 12.03 7.24
N PHE A 57 0.78 11.40 6.66
CA PHE A 57 -0.11 12.07 5.73
C PHE A 57 -1.15 12.91 6.47
N VAL A 58 -1.30 14.18 6.06
CA VAL A 58 -2.39 15.06 6.49
C VAL A 58 -3.62 14.77 5.64
N ASN A 59 -3.50 14.95 4.32
CA ASN A 59 -4.40 14.36 3.33
C ASN A 59 -3.58 13.54 2.33
N LEU A 60 -4.19 12.47 1.83
CA LEU A 60 -3.60 11.57 0.84
C LEU A 60 -4.63 11.34 -0.27
N HIS A 61 -4.90 12.35 -1.09
CA HIS A 61 -5.81 12.30 -2.25
C HIS A 61 -5.07 11.77 -3.47
N ALA A 62 -4.92 10.46 -3.56
CA ALA A 62 -4.21 9.78 -4.63
C ALA A 62 -4.81 8.41 -4.91
N LYS A 63 -4.44 7.84 -6.04
CA LYS A 63 -4.63 6.43 -6.38
C LYS A 63 -3.30 5.80 -6.72
N PHE A 64 -3.21 4.48 -6.77
CA PHE A 64 -2.05 3.87 -7.38
C PHE A 64 -2.07 4.10 -8.89
N CYS A 65 -0.89 4.28 -9.46
CA CYS A 65 -0.70 4.21 -10.89
C CYS A 65 -0.85 2.73 -11.35
N GLU A 66 -0.19 2.33 -12.42
CA GLU A 66 -0.22 0.92 -12.82
C GLU A 66 0.53 0.06 -11.80
N VAL A 67 -0.03 -1.12 -11.50
CA VAL A 67 0.61 -2.10 -10.61
C VAL A 67 1.71 -2.80 -11.38
N SER A 68 2.93 -2.78 -10.84
CA SER A 68 4.10 -3.47 -11.40
C SER A 68 3.80 -4.93 -11.75
N GLU A 69 4.36 -5.40 -12.87
CA GLU A 69 4.22 -6.79 -13.34
C GLU A 69 4.85 -7.79 -12.37
N ASP A 70 5.84 -7.35 -11.56
CA ASP A 70 6.54 -8.20 -10.60
C ASP A 70 5.72 -8.47 -9.33
N MET A 71 4.57 -7.81 -9.17
CA MET A 71 3.71 -7.95 -7.99
C MET A 71 2.64 -9.02 -8.17
N CYS A 72 2.36 -9.75 -7.10
CA CYS A 72 1.26 -10.70 -7.10
C CYS A 72 -0.08 -9.96 -7.00
N ARG A 73 -0.86 -9.99 -8.09
CA ARG A 73 -2.23 -9.49 -8.09
C ARG A 73 -3.15 -10.46 -7.36
N PHE A 74 -3.81 -10.00 -6.32
CA PHE A 74 -4.76 -10.80 -5.57
C PHE A 74 -6.06 -10.98 -6.38
N SER A 75 -6.48 -12.23 -6.56
CA SER A 75 -7.82 -12.60 -7.04
C SER A 75 -8.58 -13.34 -5.94
N THR A 76 -8.04 -14.47 -5.49
CA THR A 76 -8.55 -15.28 -4.38
C THR A 76 -7.39 -15.90 -3.60
N MET A 77 -7.64 -16.33 -2.36
CA MET A 77 -6.63 -17.04 -1.55
C MET A 77 -6.17 -18.34 -2.23
N ARG A 78 -7.06 -19.03 -2.96
CA ARG A 78 -6.71 -20.25 -3.68
C ARG A 78 -5.76 -19.99 -4.85
N GLU A 79 -5.94 -18.89 -5.58
CA GLU A 79 -5.19 -18.57 -6.79
C GLU A 79 -3.92 -17.76 -6.53
N LEU A 80 -3.81 -17.11 -5.37
CA LEU A 80 -2.62 -16.35 -4.99
C LEU A 80 -1.36 -17.25 -5.13
N PRO A 81 -0.32 -16.82 -5.85
CA PRO A 81 0.91 -17.60 -5.94
C PRO A 81 1.58 -17.78 -4.57
N ASN A 82 2.38 -18.84 -4.44
CA ASN A 82 3.24 -18.99 -3.27
C ASN A 82 4.41 -18.00 -3.35
N ASN A 83 4.97 -17.63 -2.19
CA ASN A 83 6.18 -16.81 -2.09
C ASN A 83 6.07 -15.40 -2.69
N CYS A 84 4.88 -14.79 -2.63
CA CYS A 84 4.69 -13.40 -3.00
C CYS A 84 5.22 -12.47 -1.90
N ASP A 85 6.28 -11.73 -2.18
CA ASP A 85 6.80 -10.74 -1.24
C ASP A 85 5.94 -9.45 -1.27
N GLN A 86 5.44 -9.06 -2.45
CA GLN A 86 4.52 -7.93 -2.62
C GLN A 86 3.20 -8.38 -3.24
N VAL A 87 2.09 -7.97 -2.63
CA VAL A 87 0.74 -8.27 -3.09
C VAL A 87 -0.01 -6.97 -3.37
N SER A 88 -0.77 -6.92 -4.46
CA SER A 88 -1.68 -5.80 -4.76
C SER A 88 -3.13 -6.27 -4.80
N GLY A 89 -4.04 -5.50 -4.21
CA GLY A 89 -5.48 -5.71 -4.31
C GLY A 89 -6.18 -5.85 -2.95
N THR A 90 -7.46 -6.20 -3.00
CA THR A 90 -8.29 -6.38 -1.81
C THR A 90 -8.23 -7.84 -1.35
N VAL A 91 -7.36 -8.12 -0.38
CA VAL A 91 -7.20 -9.46 0.21
C VAL A 91 -8.36 -9.73 1.16
N ILE A 92 -9.15 -10.75 0.87
CA ILE A 92 -10.26 -11.19 1.71
C ILE A 92 -10.00 -12.63 2.14
N ILE A 93 -9.99 -12.86 3.45
CA ILE A 93 -9.87 -14.19 4.06
C ILE A 93 -11.19 -14.50 4.76
N GLY A 94 -11.95 -15.44 4.20
CA GLY A 94 -13.23 -15.90 4.71
C GLY A 94 -13.23 -17.36 5.16
N SER A 95 -14.41 -17.85 5.52
CA SER A 95 -14.64 -19.26 5.83
C SER A 95 -14.22 -20.15 4.65
N GLY A 96 -13.33 -21.10 4.90
CA GLY A 96 -12.79 -22.03 3.90
C GLY A 96 -11.43 -21.60 3.31
N ASP A 97 -11.02 -20.35 3.50
CA ASP A 97 -9.74 -19.83 3.03
C ASP A 97 -8.58 -20.14 3.98
N GLU A 98 -8.85 -20.61 5.20
CA GLU A 98 -7.85 -20.84 6.25
C GLU A 98 -6.73 -21.80 5.80
N LYS A 99 -7.05 -22.78 4.95
CA LYS A 99 -6.07 -23.70 4.36
C LYS A 99 -5.08 -23.04 3.40
N TYR A 100 -5.38 -21.85 2.91
CA TYR A 100 -4.57 -21.11 1.94
C TYR A 100 -3.76 -19.97 2.56
N VAL A 101 -3.95 -19.64 3.84
CA VAL A 101 -3.30 -18.47 4.47
C VAL A 101 -1.78 -18.55 4.50
N HIS A 102 -1.21 -19.76 4.43
CA HIS A 102 0.24 -19.98 4.33
C HIS A 102 0.88 -19.28 3.10
N LYS A 103 0.08 -18.96 2.08
CA LYS A 103 0.53 -18.23 0.89
C LYS A 103 0.96 -16.79 1.18
N LEU A 104 0.45 -16.21 2.26
CA LEU A 104 0.79 -14.86 2.71
C LEU A 104 2.01 -14.83 3.64
N SER A 105 2.61 -15.98 3.98
CA SER A 105 3.71 -16.08 4.94
C SER A 105 4.95 -15.26 4.58
N ARG A 106 5.17 -15.03 3.28
CA ARG A 106 6.28 -14.22 2.76
C ARG A 106 5.91 -12.80 2.39
N MET A 107 4.61 -12.45 2.43
CA MET A 107 4.15 -11.12 2.05
C MET A 107 4.71 -10.09 3.05
N THR A 108 5.56 -9.19 2.54
CA THR A 108 6.14 -8.08 3.30
C THR A 108 5.35 -6.79 3.09
N THR A 109 4.77 -6.62 1.91
CA THR A 109 3.98 -5.42 1.57
C THR A 109 2.67 -5.78 0.89
N LEU A 110 1.59 -5.17 1.36
CA LEU A 110 0.27 -5.18 0.73
C LEU A 110 -0.09 -3.79 0.22
N PHE A 111 -0.24 -3.64 -1.10
CA PHE A 111 -0.80 -2.45 -1.74
C PHE A 111 -2.30 -2.68 -1.99
N GLY A 112 -3.11 -2.35 -0.99
CA GLY A 112 -4.55 -2.56 -0.99
C GLY A 112 -5.10 -2.73 0.42
N THR A 113 -6.15 -3.53 0.55
CA THR A 113 -6.85 -3.73 1.83
C THR A 113 -6.77 -5.19 2.26
N LEU A 114 -6.79 -5.42 3.58
CA LEU A 114 -6.85 -6.76 4.17
C LEU A 114 -8.12 -6.88 5.02
N THR A 115 -8.99 -7.81 4.65
CA THR A 115 -10.21 -8.15 5.39
C THR A 115 -10.15 -9.61 5.84
N ILE A 116 -10.25 -9.84 7.15
CA ILE A 116 -10.33 -11.18 7.73
C ILE A 116 -11.63 -11.27 8.52
N ARG A 117 -12.55 -12.15 8.11
CA ARG A 117 -13.87 -12.26 8.74
C ARG A 117 -14.42 -13.68 8.63
N ASN A 118 -15.24 -14.08 9.59
CA ASN A 118 -15.92 -15.39 9.57
C ASN A 118 -14.95 -16.56 9.38
N THR A 119 -13.81 -16.55 10.06
CA THR A 119 -12.79 -17.61 9.97
C THR A 119 -12.68 -18.39 11.28
N ILE A 120 -12.05 -19.56 11.23
CA ILE A 120 -11.67 -20.35 12.42
C ILE A 120 -10.22 -20.11 12.88
N LEU A 121 -9.52 -19.14 12.27
CA LEU A 121 -8.13 -18.79 12.59
C LEU A 121 -7.99 -18.37 14.05
N LYS A 122 -6.92 -18.83 14.71
CA LYS A 122 -6.64 -18.52 16.13
C LYS A 122 -5.68 -17.35 16.32
N ASP A 123 -4.88 -17.08 15.29
CA ASP A 123 -3.86 -16.04 15.29
C ASP A 123 -3.59 -15.57 13.84
N LEU A 124 -2.70 -14.59 13.72
CA LEU A 124 -2.25 -14.01 12.45
C LEU A 124 -0.80 -14.38 12.14
N ASN A 125 -0.25 -15.48 12.69
CA ASN A 125 1.15 -15.85 12.52
C ASN A 125 1.52 -16.12 11.05
N PHE A 126 0.53 -16.43 10.21
CA PHE A 126 0.72 -16.54 8.76
C PHE A 126 1.03 -15.19 8.07
N LEU A 127 0.94 -14.06 8.77
CA LEU A 127 1.37 -12.73 8.33
C LEU A 127 2.69 -12.30 8.98
N SER A 128 3.49 -13.23 9.49
CA SER A 128 4.71 -12.93 10.27
C SER A 128 5.73 -12.04 9.56
N SER A 129 5.72 -12.01 8.23
CA SER A 129 6.64 -11.19 7.42
C SER A 129 6.08 -9.83 7.04
N LEU A 130 4.81 -9.54 7.34
CA LEU A 130 4.13 -8.32 6.92
C LEU A 130 4.71 -7.09 7.63
N ILE A 131 5.18 -6.12 6.83
CA ILE A 131 5.79 -4.87 7.30
C ILE A 131 4.88 -3.68 6.99
N TYR A 132 4.33 -3.64 5.77
CA TYR A 132 3.57 -2.49 5.28
C TYR A 132 2.23 -2.88 4.67
N ILE A 133 1.20 -2.08 4.96
CA ILE A 133 -0.08 -2.07 4.24
C ILE A 133 -0.32 -0.63 3.78
N ALA A 134 -0.53 -0.43 2.48
CA ALA A 134 -0.90 0.86 1.91
C ALA A 134 -2.17 0.74 1.11
N SER A 135 -3.24 1.39 1.57
CA SER A 135 -4.51 1.52 0.85
C SER A 135 -4.72 2.97 0.43
N LEU A 136 -5.01 3.17 -0.85
CA LEU A 136 -5.42 4.46 -1.39
C LEU A 136 -6.92 4.50 -1.71
N ASP A 137 -7.66 3.41 -1.44
CA ASP A 137 -9.09 3.29 -1.70
C ASP A 137 -9.95 3.93 -0.59
N GLY A 138 -9.44 4.99 0.05
CA GLY A 138 -10.15 5.73 1.08
C GLY A 138 -11.26 6.59 0.49
N ILE A 139 -12.49 6.41 0.97
CA ILE A 139 -13.58 7.37 0.75
C ILE A 139 -13.23 8.63 1.55
N TYR A 140 -12.85 9.70 0.86
CA TYR A 140 -12.76 11.03 1.47
C TYR A 140 -14.18 11.50 1.79
N HIS A 141 -14.50 11.62 3.09
CA HIS A 141 -15.73 12.23 3.58
C HIS A 141 -15.57 13.73 3.74
#